data_AF-A0A2A5ADY2-F1
#
_entry.id   AF-A0A2A5ADY2-F1
#
_cell.length_a   1.000
_cell.length_b   1.000
_cell.length_c   1.000
_cell.angle_alpha   90.00
_cell.angle_beta   90.00
_cell.angle_gamma   90.00
#
_symmetry.space_group_name_H-M   'P 1'
#
loop_
_entity.id
_entity.type
_entity.pdbx_description
1 polymer ?
#
loop_
_entity_poly.entity_id
_entity_poly.type
_entity_poly.pdbx_seq_one_letter_code
_entity_poly.pdbx_strand_id
1 'polypeptide(L)'
;MNLKLFILLGSVGLSSLFASGTIVIPPPPKPKIPLDLAKIAKGKLLFYQKSATGMSCSACHNKGEVKPFRRRKLAKKLKRISKNIKKCSFADGRMGKEFHNSINKKDIVAIQQFLAKKYRLEDYLR
;
A
#
# COMPACT_ATOMS: atom_id res chain seq x y z
N MET A 1 -36.41 -5.49 47.82
CA MET A 1 -37.27 -5.53 46.62
C MET A 1 -37.25 -4.15 45.97
N ASN A 2 -36.70 -4.04 44.76
CA ASN A 2 -37.23 -3.23 43.66
C ASN A 2 -36.37 -3.47 42.42
N LEU A 3 -36.92 -4.34 41.58
CA LEU A 3 -36.52 -4.72 40.24
C LEU A 3 -37.07 -3.68 39.26
N LYS A 4 -36.29 -3.27 38.25
CA LYS A 4 -36.76 -2.98 36.87
C LYS A 4 -35.54 -2.66 35.99
N LEU A 5 -35.05 -3.60 35.18
CA LEU A 5 -35.59 -4.13 33.91
C LEU A 5 -35.03 -3.32 32.72
N PHE A 6 -33.94 -3.85 32.16
CA PHE A 6 -33.38 -3.45 30.87
C PHE A 6 -34.36 -3.82 29.75
N ILE A 7 -34.73 -2.85 28.92
CA ILE A 7 -35.46 -3.07 27.67
C ILE A 7 -34.70 -2.35 26.56
N LEU A 8 -34.25 -3.12 25.56
CA LEU A 8 -34.57 -2.91 24.14
C LEU A 8 -33.85 -3.96 23.28
N LEU A 9 -34.43 -5.15 23.26
CA LEU A 9 -34.31 -6.10 22.16
C LEU A 9 -35.13 -5.55 20.98
N GLY A 10 -34.45 -4.89 20.05
CA GLY A 10 -35.01 -4.52 18.75
C GLY A 10 -34.92 -5.71 17.80
N SER A 11 -36.01 -6.45 17.69
CA SER A 11 -36.24 -7.49 16.69
C SER A 11 -36.29 -6.89 15.28
N VAL A 12 -35.37 -7.32 14.41
CA VAL A 12 -35.53 -7.17 12.96
C VAL A 12 -35.65 -8.57 12.38
N GLY A 13 -36.75 -8.78 11.66
CA GLY A 13 -37.36 -10.06 11.36
C GLY A 13 -36.42 -11.09 10.74
N LEU A 14 -36.46 -12.28 11.34
CA LEU A 14 -35.97 -13.51 10.76
C LEU A 14 -36.95 -13.94 9.66
N SER A 15 -36.86 -13.33 8.49
CA SER A 15 -37.47 -13.86 7.26
C SER A 15 -36.52 -14.91 6.69
N SER A 16 -36.69 -16.14 7.13
CA SER A 16 -35.98 -17.33 6.64
C SER A 16 -36.43 -17.66 5.21
N LEU A 17 -35.93 -16.93 4.22
CA LEU A 17 -35.95 -17.40 2.84
C LEU A 17 -34.92 -18.53 2.72
N PHE A 18 -35.36 -19.76 3.01
CA PHE A 18 -34.65 -20.96 2.59
C PHE A 18 -34.81 -21.14 1.07
N ALA A 19 -34.15 -20.29 0.31
CA ALA A 19 -33.76 -20.63 -1.04
C ALA A 19 -32.64 -21.68 -0.91
N SER A 20 -32.80 -22.81 -1.60
CA SER A 20 -31.75 -23.82 -1.77
C SER A 20 -30.54 -23.17 -2.44
N GLY A 21 -29.68 -22.59 -1.61
CA GLY A 21 -28.56 -21.76 -2.01
C GLY A 21 -27.43 -22.11 -1.07
N THR A 22 -26.32 -22.54 -1.64
CA THR A 22 -25.06 -22.66 -0.91
C THR A 22 -24.84 -21.37 -0.12
N ILE A 23 -24.64 -21.50 1.20
CA ILE A 23 -24.24 -20.38 2.04
C ILE A 23 -22.86 -19.94 1.55
N VAL A 24 -22.83 -18.92 0.69
CA VAL A 24 -21.59 -18.26 0.30
C VAL A 24 -21.18 -17.37 1.47
N ILE A 25 -20.41 -17.93 2.40
CA ILE A 25 -19.76 -17.14 3.45
C ILE A 25 -18.74 -16.25 2.72
N PRO A 26 -18.90 -14.91 2.72
CA PRO A 26 -17.91 -14.05 2.11
C PRO A 26 -16.57 -14.27 2.82
N PRO A 27 -15.45 -14.31 2.09
CA PRO A 27 -14.15 -14.51 2.70
C PRO A 27 -13.93 -13.42 3.77
N PRO A 28 -13.31 -13.77 4.91
CA PRO A 28 -13.14 -12.82 6.01
C PRO A 28 -12.49 -11.53 5.50
N PRO A 29 -12.98 -10.35 5.96
CA PRO A 29 -12.43 -9.08 5.56
C PRO A 29 -10.94 -9.09 5.88
N LYS A 30 -10.15 -8.80 4.85
CA LYS A 30 -8.71 -8.91 4.97
C LYS A 30 -8.18 -7.77 5.87
N PRO A 31 -7.26 -8.04 6.81
CA PRO A 31 -6.70 -7.00 7.68
C PRO A 31 -5.99 -5.93 6.86
N LYS A 32 -6.31 -4.66 7.15
CA LYS A 32 -5.68 -3.49 6.54
C LYS A 32 -4.39 -3.20 7.28
N ILE A 33 -3.28 -3.05 6.56
CA ILE A 33 -2.04 -2.55 7.17
C ILE A 33 -2.24 -1.06 7.43
N PRO A 34 -2.11 -0.58 8.68
CA PRO A 34 -2.22 0.83 8.97
C PRO A 34 -1.09 1.57 8.25
N LEU A 35 -1.48 2.56 7.46
CA LEU A 35 -0.54 3.47 6.83
C LEU A 35 -0.09 4.50 7.85
N ASP A 36 1.22 4.72 7.94
CA ASP A 36 1.82 5.70 8.83
C ASP A 36 2.08 6.98 8.02
N LEU A 37 1.42 8.08 8.41
CA LEU A 37 1.52 9.37 7.72
C LEU A 37 2.97 9.90 7.71
N ALA A 38 3.74 9.68 8.78
CA ALA A 38 5.14 10.10 8.84
C ALA A 38 6.00 9.29 7.85
N LYS A 39 5.75 7.98 7.73
CA LYS A 39 6.41 7.14 6.73
C LYS A 39 6.02 7.54 5.30
N ILE A 40 4.77 7.90 5.06
CA ILE A 40 4.33 8.41 3.74
C ILE A 40 5.05 9.71 3.40
N ALA A 41 5.12 10.66 4.34
CA ALA A 41 5.81 11.93 4.14
C ALA A 41 7.31 11.70 3.84
N LYS A 42 7.97 10.86 4.63
CA LYS A 42 9.37 10.47 4.39
C LYS A 42 9.57 9.78 3.05
N GLY A 43 8.68 8.85 2.69
CA GLY A 43 8.72 8.14 1.41
C GLY A 43 8.55 9.08 0.22
N LYS A 44 7.69 10.11 0.36
CA LYS A 44 7.54 11.17 -0.63
C LYS A 44 8.86 11.93 -0.81
N LEU A 45 9.48 12.38 0.28
CA LEU A 45 10.77 13.09 0.22
C LEU A 45 11.83 12.27 -0.51
N LEU A 46 12.02 11.01 -0.11
CA LEU A 46 12.98 10.09 -0.74
C LEU A 46 12.69 9.84 -2.23
N PHE A 47 11.41 9.81 -2.63
CA PHE A 47 11.03 9.58 -4.03
C PHE A 47 11.40 10.76 -4.95
N TYR A 48 11.37 11.99 -4.42
CA TYR A 48 11.71 13.20 -5.18
C TYR A 48 13.15 13.67 -4.97
N GLN A 49 13.84 13.16 -3.94
CA GLN A 49 15.23 13.49 -3.63
C GLN A 49 16.16 13.16 -4.81
N LYS A 50 17.03 14.12 -5.15
CA LYS A 50 18.11 13.92 -6.13
C LYS A 50 19.28 13.16 -5.48
N SER A 51 19.81 12.18 -6.19
CA SER A 51 21.09 11.52 -5.87
C SER A 51 22.27 12.37 -6.33
N ALA A 52 23.50 11.92 -6.00
CA ALA A 52 24.75 12.53 -6.47
C ALA A 52 24.86 12.57 -8.01
N THR A 53 24.18 11.67 -8.72
CA THR A 53 24.08 11.66 -10.18
C THR A 53 23.04 12.65 -10.73
N GLY A 54 22.39 13.45 -9.87
CA GLY A 54 21.33 14.38 -10.24
C GLY A 54 19.96 13.73 -10.50
N MET A 55 19.87 12.40 -10.47
CA MET A 55 18.66 11.63 -10.75
C MET A 55 17.75 11.51 -9.52
N SER A 56 16.44 11.33 -9.76
CA SER A 56 15.50 10.96 -8.70
C SER A 56 14.56 9.84 -9.18
N CYS A 57 13.94 9.12 -8.25
CA CYS A 57 12.93 8.12 -8.59
C CYS A 57 11.79 8.76 -9.39
N SER A 58 11.39 9.98 -9.01
CA SER A 58 10.36 10.76 -9.70
C SER A 58 10.72 11.12 -11.14
N ALA A 59 11.98 11.43 -11.44
CA ALA A 59 12.42 11.78 -12.80
C ALA A 59 12.11 10.66 -13.82
N CYS A 60 12.13 9.40 -13.38
CA CYS A 60 11.85 8.24 -14.23
C CYS A 60 10.41 7.71 -14.07
N HIS A 61 9.83 7.80 -12.88
CA HIS A 61 8.60 7.09 -12.50
C HIS A 61 7.40 7.98 -12.18
N ASN A 62 7.54 9.31 -12.29
CA ASN A 62 6.44 10.27 -12.10
C ASN A 62 5.78 10.71 -13.41
N LYS A 63 6.12 10.09 -14.54
CA LYS A 63 5.44 10.34 -15.81
C LYS A 63 3.99 9.84 -15.65
N GLY A 64 3.01 10.74 -15.71
CA GLY A 64 1.60 10.36 -15.66
C GLY A 64 1.32 9.33 -16.75
N GLU A 65 1.06 8.08 -16.36
CA GLU A 65 0.81 7.03 -17.35
C GLU A 65 -0.59 7.25 -17.95
N VAL A 66 -0.63 7.58 -19.25
CA VAL A 66 -1.81 7.50 -20.13
C VAL A 66 -2.23 6.02 -20.37
N LYS A 67 -1.51 5.06 -19.77
CA LYS A 67 -1.75 3.62 -19.94
C LYS A 67 -2.83 3.14 -18.96
N PRO A 68 -3.63 2.12 -19.34
CA PRO A 68 -4.62 1.55 -18.45
C PRO A 68 -3.97 1.09 -17.14
N PHE A 69 -4.52 1.55 -16.01
CA PHE A 69 -3.99 1.32 -14.67
C PHE A 69 -3.97 -0.17 -14.31
N ARG A 70 -2.80 -0.83 -14.48
CA ARG A 70 -2.64 -2.27 -14.18
C ARG A 70 -2.32 -2.51 -12.70
N ARG A 71 -3.32 -2.41 -11.83
CA ARG A 71 -3.22 -2.53 -10.36
C ARG A 71 -2.36 -3.72 -9.89
N ARG A 72 -2.61 -4.94 -10.41
CA ARG A 72 -1.87 -6.16 -10.04
C ARG A 72 -0.37 -6.11 -10.42
N LYS A 73 -0.03 -5.50 -11.55
CA LYS A 73 1.37 -5.36 -11.99
C LYS A 73 2.11 -4.36 -11.10
N LEU A 74 1.47 -3.25 -10.74
CA LEU A 74 2.04 -2.26 -9.83
C LEU A 74 2.23 -2.85 -8.42
N ALA A 75 1.25 -3.60 -7.91
CA ALA A 75 1.39 -4.31 -6.64
C ALA A 75 2.60 -5.27 -6.61
N LYS A 76 2.82 -6.05 -7.68
CA LYS A 76 4.02 -6.92 -7.79
C LYS A 76 5.32 -6.11 -7.78
N LYS A 77 5.36 -4.95 -8.44
CA LYS A 77 6.51 -4.04 -8.41
C LYS A 77 6.74 -3.47 -7.00
N LEU A 78 5.67 -3.11 -6.31
CA LEU A 78 5.70 -2.59 -4.94
C LEU A 78 6.27 -3.61 -3.95
N LYS A 79 5.86 -4.88 -4.03
CA LYS A 79 6.44 -5.97 -3.22
C LYS A 79 7.92 -6.21 -3.48
N ARG A 80 8.39 -5.86 -4.68
CA ARG A 80 9.80 -5.99 -5.10
C ARG A 80 10.56 -4.67 -5.03
N ILE A 81 10.06 -3.69 -4.28
CA ILE A 81 10.61 -2.33 -4.29
C ILE A 81 12.09 -2.29 -3.89
N SER A 82 12.50 -3.09 -2.89
CA SER A 82 13.91 -3.22 -2.49
C SER A 82 14.80 -3.67 -3.67
N LYS A 83 14.41 -4.75 -4.36
CA LYS A 83 15.13 -5.26 -5.54
C LYS A 83 15.15 -4.24 -6.68
N ASN A 84 14.04 -3.54 -6.90
CA ASN A 84 13.94 -2.52 -7.95
C ASN A 84 14.85 -1.32 -7.65
N ILE A 85 14.88 -0.84 -6.40
CA ILE A 85 15.76 0.25 -5.99
C ILE A 85 17.21 -0.18 -6.16
N LYS A 86 17.61 -1.37 -5.68
CA LYS A 86 18.96 -1.90 -5.89
C LYS A 86 19.32 -1.88 -7.38
N LYS A 87 18.48 -2.43 -8.25
CA LYS A 87 18.72 -2.42 -9.70
C LYS A 87 18.89 -0.99 -10.26
N CYS A 88 18.11 -0.03 -9.79
CA CYS A 88 18.21 1.37 -10.24
C CYS A 88 19.43 2.10 -9.67
N SER A 89 19.93 1.70 -8.50
CA SER A 89 21.16 2.26 -7.93
C SER A 89 22.41 1.82 -8.67
N PHE A 90 22.46 0.54 -9.08
CA PHE A 90 23.63 -0.03 -9.74
C PHE A 90 23.59 0.04 -11.27
N ALA A 91 22.57 0.66 -11.86
CA ALA A 91 22.49 0.85 -13.30
C ALA A 91 23.15 2.17 -13.72
N ASP A 92 23.92 2.13 -14.80
CA ASP A 92 24.59 3.30 -15.34
C ASP A 92 23.59 4.41 -15.72
N GLY A 93 23.94 5.66 -15.42
CA GLY A 93 23.08 6.82 -15.66
C GLY A 93 21.80 6.88 -14.82
N ARG A 94 21.72 6.11 -13.72
CA ARG A 94 20.56 6.12 -12.81
C ARG A 94 20.94 6.70 -11.44
N MET A 95 20.52 6.09 -10.33
CA MET A 95 20.62 6.69 -8.99
C MET A 95 22.06 6.66 -8.43
N GLY A 96 22.91 5.76 -8.92
CA GLY A 96 24.27 5.55 -8.40
C GLY A 96 24.32 4.71 -7.12
N LYS A 97 25.50 4.13 -6.86
CA LYS A 97 25.76 3.28 -5.69
C LYS A 97 25.59 4.04 -4.37
N GLU A 98 25.95 5.32 -4.33
CA GLU A 98 25.85 6.10 -3.08
C GLU A 98 24.42 6.32 -2.61
N PHE A 99 23.46 6.40 -3.54
CA PHE A 99 22.06 6.37 -3.16
C PHE A 99 21.70 5.05 -2.46
N HIS A 100 22.18 3.91 -2.95
CA HIS A 100 21.93 2.62 -2.30
C HIS A 100 22.49 2.55 -0.89
N ASN A 101 23.70 3.08 -0.69
CA ASN A 101 24.37 3.09 0.60
C ASN A 101 23.66 4.02 1.61
N SER A 102 23.04 5.10 1.11
CA SER A 102 22.33 6.08 1.95
C SER A 102 20.96 5.63 2.46
N ILE A 103 20.36 4.60 1.85
CA ILE A 103 19.01 4.13 2.20
C ILE A 103 19.06 2.85 3.02
N ASN A 104 18.21 2.77 4.04
CA ASN A 104 18.05 1.57 4.85
C ASN A 104 16.68 0.90 4.66
N LYS A 105 16.44 -0.21 5.36
CA LYS A 105 15.17 -0.95 5.30
C LYS A 105 13.95 -0.09 5.67
N LYS A 106 14.07 0.82 6.64
CA LYS A 106 12.97 1.72 7.04
C LYS A 106 12.65 2.73 5.95
N ASP A 107 13.65 3.20 5.22
CA ASP A 107 13.49 4.12 4.08
C ASP A 107 12.77 3.42 2.91
N ILE A 108 13.13 2.18 2.63
CA ILE A 108 12.44 1.36 1.63
C ILE A 108 10.97 1.17 2.00
N VAL A 109 10.65 0.90 3.27
CA VAL A 109 9.26 0.81 3.75
C VAL A 109 8.54 2.15 3.60
N ALA A 110 9.19 3.27 3.90
CA ALA A 110 8.62 4.60 3.72
C ALA A 110 8.25 4.87 2.25
N ILE A 111 9.17 4.60 1.31
CA ILE A 111 8.92 4.68 -0.13
C ILE A 111 7.77 3.76 -0.54
N GLN A 112 7.72 2.54 0.01
CA GLN A 112 6.67 1.57 -0.26
C GLN A 112 5.28 2.09 0.19
N GLN A 113 5.16 2.66 1.38
CA GLN A 113 3.90 3.21 1.87
C GLN A 113 3.46 4.44 1.06
N PHE A 114 4.40 5.31 0.69
CA PHE A 114 4.11 6.44 -0.19
C PHE A 114 3.55 5.98 -1.54
N LEU A 115 4.22 5.03 -2.21
CA LEU A 115 3.76 4.51 -3.51
C LEU A 115 2.42 3.76 -3.38
N ALA A 116 2.20 3.04 -2.28
CA ALA A 116 0.92 2.40 -2.02
C ALA A 116 -0.21 3.43 -1.94
N LYS A 117 -0.02 4.49 -1.15
CA LYS A 117 -1.02 5.57 -1.03
C LYS A 117 -1.25 6.30 -2.34
N LYS A 118 -0.16 6.65 -3.05
CA LYS A 118 -0.21 7.37 -4.34
C LYS A 118 -1.01 6.61 -5.40
N TYR A 119 -0.87 5.29 -5.44
CA TYR A 119 -1.52 4.43 -6.44
C TYR A 119 -2.72 3.65 -5.91
N ARG A 120 -3.22 3.93 -4.70
CA ARG A 120 -4.33 3.19 -4.07
C ARG A 120 -4.07 1.66 -4.03
N LEU A 121 -2.89 1.26 -3.58
CA LEU A 121 -2.44 -0.14 -3.48
C LEU A 121 -2.26 -0.61 -2.02
N GLU A 122 -2.93 0.04 -1.07
CA GLU A 122 -2.80 -0.22 0.36
C GLU A 122 -3.05 -1.68 0.71
N ASP A 123 -4.04 -2.31 0.07
CA ASP A 123 -4.40 -3.72 0.27
C ASP A 123 -3.30 -4.71 -0.13
N TYR A 124 -2.30 -4.25 -0.89
CA TYR A 124 -1.21 -5.07 -1.44
C TYR A 124 0.10 -4.95 -0.66
N LEU A 125 0.15 -4.17 0.43
CA LEU A 125 1.35 -4.00 1.26
C LEU A 125 1.71 -5.21 2.13
N ARG A 126 0.93 -6.28 2.07
CA ARG A 126 1.14 -7.52 2.83
C ARG A 126 2.29 -8.35 2.31
#